data_AF-A0AAN7KJ47-F1
#
_entry.id   AF-A0AAN7KJ47-F1
#
_cell.length_a   1.000
_cell.length_b   1.000
_cell.length_c   1.000
_cell.angle_alpha   90.00
_cell.angle_beta   90.00
_cell.angle_gamma   90.00
#
_symmetry.space_group_name_H-M   'P 1'
#
loop_
_entity.id
_entity.type
_entity.pdbx_description
1 polymer ?
#
loop_
_entity_poly.entity_id
_entity_poly.type
_entity_poly.pdbx_seq_one_letter_code
_entity_poly.pdbx_strand_id
1 'polypeptide(L)'
;MELGKLKDPFSGIPAGFPGIKEEFVDGFRARIIALQPNGLIATRFLLQNLTVLVIGDSVFVHRGLLAEHVGYGLDRINMEKFLSMLQKVLNKVAKNSDCSTLVHTLTTIPGAKGMTMGHTIQQSGINRACNSKAIRIDVGMSKGCTNGLPEVLEINKNSAVKILTSNPLYQNKQKSYMDANIGEMGLGCWSPIRVQNKWK
;
A
#
# COMPACT_ATOMS: atom_id res chain seq x y z
N MET A 1 23.82 36.84 8.79
CA MET A 1 23.11 35.68 8.19
C MET A 1 21.80 36.21 7.67
N GLU A 2 21.67 36.41 6.36
CA GLU A 2 20.35 36.67 5.79
C GLU A 2 19.52 35.40 5.90
N LEU A 3 18.34 35.52 6.52
CA LEU A 3 17.32 34.49 6.47
C LEU A 3 16.84 34.41 5.02
N GLY A 4 17.55 33.63 4.19
CA GLY A 4 17.26 33.47 2.78
C GLY A 4 15.77 33.18 2.60
N LYS A 5 15.10 33.98 1.75
CA LYS A 5 13.64 33.92 1.55
C LYS A 5 13.17 32.47 1.51
N LEU A 6 12.29 32.11 2.44
CA LEU A 6 11.74 30.76 2.53
C LEU A 6 11.11 30.43 1.18
N LYS A 7 11.69 29.47 0.45
CA LYS A 7 11.14 29.02 -0.82
C LYS A 7 9.77 28.41 -0.54
N ASP A 8 8.75 28.85 -1.29
CA ASP A 8 7.40 28.28 -1.18
C ASP A 8 7.48 26.74 -1.30
N PRO A 9 7.06 25.98 -0.27
CA PRO A 9 7.15 24.52 -0.28
C PRO A 9 6.27 23.89 -1.37
N PHE A 10 5.29 24.63 -1.91
CA PHE A 10 4.42 24.18 -3.00
C PHE A 10 4.92 24.57 -4.41
N SER A 11 6.09 25.19 -4.52
CA SER A 11 6.69 25.55 -5.80
C SER A 11 6.79 24.33 -6.74
N GLY A 12 6.16 24.42 -7.92
CA GLY A 12 6.17 23.34 -8.93
C GLY A 12 5.08 22.29 -8.75
N ILE A 13 4.23 22.39 -7.73
CA ILE A 13 3.08 21.51 -7.53
C ILE A 13 1.81 22.19 -8.08
N PRO A 14 1.03 21.50 -8.94
CA PRO A 14 -0.22 22.05 -9.46
C PRO A 14 -1.16 22.56 -8.36
N ALA A 15 -1.85 23.65 -8.65
CA ALA A 15 -2.89 24.20 -7.77
C ALA A 15 -4.19 23.39 -7.82
N GLY A 16 -4.32 22.40 -8.71
CA GLY A 16 -5.48 21.53 -8.85
C GLY A 16 -5.13 20.28 -9.64
N PHE A 17 -5.96 19.23 -9.49
CA PHE A 17 -5.74 17.92 -10.09
C PHE A 17 -7.04 17.41 -10.71
N PRO A 18 -7.04 16.95 -11.98
CA PRO A 18 -8.24 16.36 -12.59
C PRO A 18 -8.77 15.18 -11.77
N GLY A 19 -10.07 15.17 -11.49
CA GLY A 19 -10.74 14.11 -10.74
C GLY A 19 -10.62 14.21 -9.21
N ILE A 20 -9.95 15.25 -8.69
CA ILE A 20 -9.87 15.54 -7.25
C ILE A 20 -10.79 16.71 -6.93
N LYS A 21 -11.68 16.53 -5.94
CA LYS A 21 -12.55 17.63 -5.46
C LYS A 21 -11.70 18.72 -4.83
N GLU A 22 -12.11 19.97 -5.00
CA GLU A 22 -11.41 21.17 -4.51
C GLU A 22 -11.08 21.08 -3.01
N GLU A 23 -12.03 20.60 -2.19
CA GLU A 23 -11.88 20.37 -0.75
C GLU A 23 -10.73 19.41 -0.36
N PHE A 24 -10.21 18.60 -1.29
CA PHE A 24 -9.11 17.66 -1.06
C PHE A 24 -7.79 18.08 -1.71
N VAL A 25 -7.77 19.16 -2.49
CA VAL A 25 -6.59 19.59 -3.24
C VAL A 25 -5.42 19.91 -2.31
N ASP A 26 -5.64 20.67 -1.24
CA ASP A 26 -4.55 21.02 -0.31
C ASP A 26 -3.96 19.79 0.38
N GLY A 27 -4.81 18.86 0.83
CA GLY A 27 -4.35 17.58 1.38
C GLY A 27 -3.60 16.74 0.35
N PHE A 28 -3.98 16.80 -0.93
CA PHE A 28 -3.26 16.14 -2.01
C PHE A 28 -1.87 16.76 -2.24
N ARG A 29 -1.81 18.09 -2.35
CA ARG A 29 -0.55 18.86 -2.50
C ARG A 29 0.40 18.62 -1.33
N ALA A 30 -0.11 18.65 -0.10
CA ALA A 30 0.66 18.39 1.10
C ALA A 30 1.29 16.99 1.10
N ARG A 31 0.57 15.97 0.62
CA ARG A 31 1.10 14.60 0.48
C ARG A 31 2.19 14.48 -0.58
N ILE A 32 2.06 15.18 -1.71
CA ILE A 32 3.14 15.26 -2.70
C ILE A 32 4.40 15.81 -2.03
N ILE A 33 4.31 16.92 -1.30
CA ILE A 33 5.47 17.50 -0.59
C ILE A 33 6.02 16.55 0.46
N ALA A 34 5.14 15.93 1.25
CA ALA A 34 5.54 15.08 2.35
C ALA A 34 6.26 13.81 1.88
N LEU A 35 5.84 13.26 0.74
CA LEU A 35 6.31 12.00 0.18
C LEU A 35 7.32 12.16 -0.96
N GLN A 36 7.62 13.40 -1.39
CA GLN A 36 8.54 13.63 -2.49
C GLN A 36 9.95 13.10 -2.17
N PRO A 37 10.66 12.56 -3.18
CA PRO A 37 12.06 12.20 -3.03
C PRO A 37 12.93 13.35 -2.54
N ASN A 38 13.75 13.05 -1.54
CA ASN A 38 14.69 13.95 -0.88
C ASN A 38 14.02 15.18 -0.24
N GLY A 39 12.69 15.15 -0.05
CA GLY A 39 11.96 16.17 0.67
C GLY A 39 12.27 16.15 2.17
N LEU A 40 12.12 17.29 2.84
CA LEU A 40 12.44 17.44 4.27
C LEU A 40 11.64 16.47 5.15
N ILE A 41 10.33 16.32 4.89
CA ILE A 41 9.45 15.43 5.65
C ILE A 41 9.82 13.97 5.43
N ALA A 42 9.92 13.54 4.17
CA ALA A 42 10.32 12.17 3.83
C ALA A 42 11.68 11.80 4.44
N THR A 43 12.67 12.69 4.29
CA THR A 43 14.04 12.47 4.77
C THR A 43 14.10 12.37 6.29
N ARG A 44 13.37 13.25 6.99
CA ARG A 44 13.41 13.33 8.44
C ARG A 44 12.56 12.26 9.13
N PHE A 45 11.41 11.90 8.57
CA PHE A 45 10.41 11.10 9.27
C PHE A 45 10.08 9.76 8.61
N LEU A 46 10.32 9.58 7.32
CA LEU A 46 9.88 8.37 6.59
C LEU A 46 11.03 7.43 6.22
N LEU A 47 12.25 7.94 6.06
CA LEU A 47 13.41 7.12 5.68
C LEU A 47 13.81 6.04 6.70
N GLN A 48 13.42 6.19 7.96
CA GLN A 48 13.76 5.25 9.02
C GLN A 48 12.73 4.12 9.18
N ASN A 49 11.64 4.15 8.40
CA ASN A 49 10.61 3.13 8.47
C ASN A 49 10.96 1.93 7.60
N LEU A 50 10.68 0.72 8.10
CA LEU A 50 10.79 -0.51 7.32
C LEU A 50 9.78 -0.51 6.17
N THR A 51 10.20 -0.97 5.00
CA THR A 51 9.30 -1.13 3.85
C THR A 51 8.70 -2.52 3.79
N VAL A 52 9.46 -3.53 4.24
CA VAL A 52 9.03 -4.92 4.37
C VAL A 52 9.33 -5.40 5.78
N LEU A 53 8.35 -6.04 6.41
CA LEU A 53 8.48 -6.62 7.75
C LEU A 53 8.05 -8.08 7.72
N VAL A 54 8.81 -8.97 8.35
CA VAL A 54 8.47 -10.39 8.49
C VAL A 54 8.32 -10.70 9.98
N ILE A 55 7.15 -11.21 10.37
CA ILE A 55 6.87 -11.63 11.75
C ILE A 55 6.28 -13.05 11.69
N GLY A 56 6.97 -14.01 12.30
CA GLY A 56 6.56 -15.41 12.25
C GLY A 56 6.49 -15.89 10.79
N ASP A 57 5.32 -16.37 10.38
CA ASP A 57 5.04 -16.84 9.02
C ASP A 57 4.34 -15.79 8.13
N SER A 58 4.25 -14.54 8.57
CA SER A 58 3.55 -13.45 7.87
C SER A 58 4.51 -12.37 7.39
N VAL A 59 4.35 -11.98 6.12
CA VAL A 59 5.08 -10.87 5.48
C VAL A 59 4.16 -9.65 5.36
N PHE A 60 4.63 -8.47 5.75
CA PHE A 60 3.90 -7.20 5.69
C PHE A 60 4.59 -6.26 4.71
N VAL A 61 3.82 -5.74 3.74
CA VAL A 61 4.33 -4.86 2.68
C VAL A 61 3.20 -3.97 2.15
N HIS A 62 3.50 -2.74 1.69
CA HIS A 62 2.45 -1.83 1.22
C HIS A 62 1.75 -2.31 -0.07
N ARG A 63 2.51 -2.64 -1.13
CA ARG A 63 1.99 -3.00 -2.47
C ARG A 63 2.08 -4.49 -2.84
N GLY A 64 2.83 -5.29 -2.09
CA GLY A 64 3.20 -6.67 -2.46
C GLY A 64 4.67 -6.81 -2.83
N LEU A 65 5.14 -8.06 -2.94
CA LEU A 65 6.49 -8.41 -3.39
C LEU A 65 6.44 -9.31 -4.62
N LEU A 66 7.54 -9.32 -5.36
CA LEU A 66 7.81 -10.22 -6.48
C LEU A 66 9.04 -11.04 -6.10
N ALA A 67 9.21 -12.22 -6.70
CA ALA A 67 10.36 -13.08 -6.46
C ALA A 67 11.71 -12.35 -6.69
N GLU A 68 11.77 -11.43 -7.65
CA GLU A 68 12.95 -10.58 -7.89
C GLU A 68 13.27 -9.64 -6.71
N HIS A 69 12.25 -9.12 -6.01
CA HIS A 69 12.45 -8.31 -4.80
C HIS A 69 13.04 -9.16 -3.67
N VAL A 70 12.57 -10.41 -3.55
CA VAL A 70 13.08 -11.35 -2.55
C VAL A 70 14.53 -11.73 -2.87
N GLY A 71 14.83 -12.05 -4.13
CA GLY A 71 16.18 -12.38 -4.59
C GLY A 71 17.16 -11.21 -4.47
N TYR A 72 16.69 -9.97 -4.62
CA TYR A 72 17.50 -8.78 -4.38
C TYR A 72 17.85 -8.62 -2.87
N GLY A 73 16.98 -9.07 -1.98
CA GLY A 73 17.18 -9.13 -0.53
C GLY A 73 16.33 -8.13 0.24
N LEU A 74 15.55 -8.63 1.21
CA LEU A 74 14.63 -7.81 2.01
C LEU A 74 15.36 -6.79 2.90
N ASP A 75 16.53 -7.17 3.44
CA ASP A 75 17.34 -6.24 4.24
C ASP A 75 17.91 -5.12 3.38
N ARG A 76 18.34 -5.43 2.16
CA ARG A 76 18.80 -4.42 1.20
C ARG A 76 17.67 -3.48 0.79
N ILE A 77 16.47 -4.02 0.61
CA ILE A 77 15.24 -3.25 0.39
C ILE A 77 14.98 -2.27 1.54
N ASN A 78 15.13 -2.72 2.79
CA ASN A 78 14.90 -1.88 3.96
C ASN A 78 16.04 -0.87 4.20
N MET A 79 17.28 -1.19 3.80
CA MET A 79 18.45 -0.30 3.93
C MET A 79 18.55 0.73 2.79
N GLU A 80 18.14 0.38 1.57
CA GLU A 80 18.07 1.34 0.47
C GLU A 80 16.94 2.33 0.75
N LYS A 81 17.34 3.55 1.14
CA LYS A 81 16.47 4.72 1.38
C LYS A 81 15.21 4.64 0.50
N PHE A 82 14.05 4.56 1.16
CA PHE A 82 12.65 4.47 0.68
C PHE A 82 12.35 5.02 -0.73
N LEU A 83 13.08 6.03 -1.18
CA LEU A 83 12.95 6.73 -2.44
C LEU A 83 13.51 5.98 -3.65
N SER A 84 14.63 5.25 -3.48
CA SER A 84 15.17 4.31 -4.47
C SER A 84 14.14 3.23 -4.79
N MET A 85 13.52 2.71 -3.73
CA MET A 85 12.52 1.66 -3.83
C MET A 85 11.20 2.16 -4.41
N LEU A 86 10.78 3.40 -4.13
CA LEU A 86 9.56 3.97 -4.72
C LEU A 86 9.66 3.94 -6.26
N GLN A 87 10.79 4.33 -6.85
CA GLN A 87 10.97 4.24 -8.31
C GLN A 87 11.04 2.80 -8.83
N LYS A 88 11.72 1.89 -8.12
CA LYS A 88 11.86 0.48 -8.55
C LYS A 88 10.54 -0.31 -8.43
N VAL A 89 9.78 -0.09 -7.36
CA VAL A 89 8.52 -0.79 -7.06
C VAL A 89 7.33 -0.18 -7.80
N LEU A 90 7.33 1.13 -8.07
CA LEU A 90 6.25 1.77 -8.86
C LEU A 90 6.30 1.39 -10.35
N ASN A 91 7.48 1.12 -10.91
CA ASN A 91 7.64 0.88 -12.35
C ASN A 91 7.32 -0.56 -12.80
N LYS A 92 7.11 -1.49 -11.86
CA LYS A 92 6.62 -2.84 -12.17
C LYS A 92 5.29 -3.08 -11.47
N VAL A 93 4.23 -2.67 -12.15
CA VAL A 93 2.90 -3.23 -11.87
C VAL A 93 2.96 -4.70 -12.26
N ALA A 94 2.79 -5.60 -11.28
CA ALA A 94 2.55 -6.99 -11.56
C ALA A 94 1.36 -7.08 -12.51
N LYS A 95 1.64 -7.36 -13.79
CA LYS A 95 0.62 -7.69 -14.77
C LYS A 95 0.19 -9.11 -14.43
N ASN A 96 -1.05 -9.20 -13.92
CA ASN A 96 -1.83 -10.39 -13.59
C ASN A 96 -1.93 -10.70 -12.09
N SER A 97 -3.19 -10.92 -11.66
CA SER A 97 -3.63 -11.48 -10.38
C SER A 97 -3.29 -12.97 -10.28
N ASP A 98 -2.05 -13.34 -10.55
CA ASP A 98 -1.67 -14.74 -10.56
C ASP A 98 -1.27 -15.16 -9.14
N CYS A 99 -2.18 -15.88 -8.49
CA CYS A 99 -1.91 -16.52 -7.20
C CYS A 99 -0.67 -17.42 -7.27
N SER A 100 -0.31 -17.95 -8.45
CA SER A 100 0.92 -18.70 -8.68
C SER A 100 2.18 -17.86 -8.43
N THR A 101 2.21 -16.60 -8.90
CA THR A 101 3.32 -15.66 -8.66
C THR A 101 3.45 -15.31 -7.18
N LEU A 102 2.33 -15.11 -6.49
CA LEU A 102 2.32 -14.88 -5.05
C LEU A 102 2.86 -16.11 -4.30
N VAL A 103 2.38 -17.31 -4.63
CA VAL A 103 2.85 -18.55 -4.02
C VAL A 103 4.33 -18.73 -4.24
N HIS A 104 4.81 -18.54 -5.47
CA HIS A 104 6.24 -18.62 -5.78
C HIS A 104 7.06 -17.62 -4.95
N THR A 105 6.60 -16.37 -4.85
CA THR A 105 7.28 -15.34 -4.04
C THR A 105 7.30 -15.71 -2.56
N LEU A 106 6.22 -16.26 -2.01
CA LEU A 106 6.20 -16.73 -0.63
C LEU A 106 7.15 -17.91 -0.41
N THR A 107 7.25 -18.85 -1.35
CA THR A 107 8.20 -19.98 -1.23
C THR A 107 9.65 -19.56 -1.24
N THR A 108 9.98 -18.40 -1.83
CA THR A 108 11.33 -17.84 -1.79
C THR A 108 11.69 -17.17 -0.46
N ILE A 109 10.71 -16.88 0.40
CA ILE A 109 10.94 -16.28 1.72
C ILE A 109 10.89 -17.40 2.77
N PRO A 110 12.01 -17.73 3.43
CA PRO A 110 12.04 -18.80 4.42
C PRO A 110 11.00 -18.62 5.52
N GLY A 111 10.17 -19.65 5.74
CA GLY A 111 9.16 -19.66 6.80
C GLY A 111 7.86 -18.88 6.49
N ALA A 112 7.80 -18.12 5.40
CA ALA A 112 6.60 -17.34 5.06
C ALA A 112 5.47 -18.23 4.51
N LYS A 113 4.26 -18.06 5.04
CA LYS A 113 3.03 -18.72 4.58
C LYS A 113 2.01 -17.75 4.00
N GLY A 114 2.10 -16.47 4.35
CA GLY A 114 1.17 -15.46 3.88
C GLY A 114 1.76 -14.06 3.78
N MET A 115 1.09 -13.22 3.00
CA MET A 115 1.43 -11.82 2.76
C MET A 115 0.23 -10.94 3.08
N THR A 116 0.45 -9.97 3.96
CA THR A 116 -0.51 -8.92 4.30
C THR A 116 -0.12 -7.63 3.58
N MET A 117 -1.04 -7.08 2.80
CA MET A 117 -0.77 -5.94 1.92
C MET A 117 -1.95 -5.00 1.76
N GLY A 118 -1.65 -3.74 1.45
CA GLY A 118 -2.63 -2.68 1.25
C GLY A 118 -2.59 -2.15 -0.19
N HIS A 119 -2.56 -0.82 -0.29
CA HIS A 119 -2.45 -0.04 -1.53
C HIS A 119 -3.70 -0.05 -2.43
N THR A 120 -4.30 -1.21 -2.62
CA THR A 120 -5.50 -1.40 -3.44
C THR A 120 -6.73 -1.43 -2.54
N ILE A 121 -7.61 -0.43 -2.66
CA ILE A 121 -8.82 -0.33 -1.84
C ILE A 121 -9.72 -1.55 -2.05
N GLN A 122 -10.13 -2.16 -0.95
CA GLN A 122 -11.07 -3.27 -0.88
C GLN A 122 -12.46 -2.73 -0.54
N GLN A 123 -13.40 -2.81 -1.47
CA GLN A 123 -14.76 -2.28 -1.28
C GLN A 123 -15.56 -3.06 -0.22
N SER A 124 -15.20 -4.33 -0.02
CA SER A 124 -15.84 -5.21 0.97
C SER A 124 -15.01 -5.32 2.25
N GLY A 125 -14.20 -4.33 2.61
CA GLY A 125 -13.36 -4.42 3.81
C GLY A 125 -12.19 -5.41 3.68
N ILE A 126 -11.54 -5.69 4.81
CA ILE A 126 -10.40 -6.60 4.89
C ILE A 126 -10.84 -7.99 4.45
N ASN A 127 -10.07 -8.59 3.55
CA ASN A 127 -10.42 -9.90 3.01
C ASN A 127 -9.18 -10.73 2.67
N ARG A 128 -9.44 -12.03 2.44
CA ARG A 128 -8.42 -13.01 2.09
C ARG A 128 -8.53 -13.37 0.62
N ALA A 129 -7.38 -13.67 0.00
CA ALA A 129 -7.30 -14.16 -1.37
C ALA A 129 -6.24 -15.28 -1.47
N CYS A 130 -6.23 -15.98 -2.60
CA CYS A 130 -5.26 -17.05 -2.90
C CYS A 130 -5.13 -18.09 -1.79
N ASN A 131 -6.24 -18.75 -1.43
CA ASN A 131 -6.29 -19.74 -0.35
C ASN A 131 -5.71 -19.22 0.98
N SER A 132 -6.12 -17.99 1.36
CA SER A 132 -5.66 -17.30 2.57
C SER A 132 -4.19 -16.92 2.64
N LYS A 133 -3.42 -17.06 1.54
CA LYS A 133 -2.02 -16.63 1.45
C LYS A 133 -1.86 -15.14 1.21
N ALA A 134 -2.91 -14.47 0.75
CA ALA A 134 -2.97 -13.01 0.64
C ALA A 134 -4.02 -12.46 1.61
N ILE A 135 -3.66 -11.46 2.40
CA ILE A 135 -4.58 -10.68 3.23
C ILE A 135 -4.52 -9.23 2.76
N ARG A 136 -5.64 -8.74 2.22
CA ARG A 136 -5.77 -7.39 1.67
C ARG A 136 -6.42 -6.50 2.71
N ILE A 137 -5.70 -5.48 3.19
CA ILE A 137 -6.10 -4.69 4.38
C ILE A 137 -6.50 -3.25 4.10
N ASP A 138 -6.35 -2.76 2.87
CA ASP A 138 -6.69 -1.37 2.55
C ASP A 138 -8.20 -1.20 2.36
N VAL A 139 -8.87 -0.58 3.34
CA VAL A 139 -10.32 -0.32 3.33
C VAL A 139 -10.66 1.11 2.86
N GLY A 140 -9.68 1.89 2.41
CA GLY A 140 -9.93 3.25 1.89
C GLY A 140 -10.38 4.26 2.96
N MET A 141 -9.82 4.19 4.18
CA MET A 141 -10.24 5.03 5.32
C MET A 141 -10.20 6.54 5.09
N SER A 142 -9.37 7.03 4.17
CA SER A 142 -9.25 8.48 3.93
C SER A 142 -10.51 9.05 3.28
N LYS A 143 -10.99 10.18 3.81
CA LYS A 143 -12.17 10.91 3.31
C LYS A 143 -12.07 11.25 1.82
N GLY A 144 -10.87 11.56 1.34
CA GLY A 144 -10.60 11.83 -0.08
C GLY A 144 -10.56 10.59 -0.99
N CYS A 145 -10.77 9.39 -0.44
CA CYS A 145 -10.81 8.13 -1.17
C CYS A 145 -12.26 7.61 -1.18
N THR A 146 -12.61 6.74 -0.22
CA THR A 146 -13.96 6.18 -0.05
C THR A 146 -14.58 6.56 1.28
N ASN A 147 -13.84 7.23 2.18
CA ASN A 147 -14.27 7.48 3.56
C ASN A 147 -14.71 6.17 4.26
N GLY A 148 -13.99 5.08 4.00
CA GLY A 148 -14.32 3.75 4.49
C GLY A 148 -14.23 3.66 6.02
N LEU A 149 -15.05 2.79 6.61
CA LEU A 149 -14.98 2.50 8.04
C LEU A 149 -13.64 1.80 8.37
N PRO A 150 -12.99 2.17 9.48
CA PRO A 150 -11.76 1.50 9.90
C PRO A 150 -12.02 0.04 10.27
N GLU A 151 -11.10 -0.82 9.87
CA GLU A 151 -11.08 -2.24 10.24
C GLU A 151 -9.69 -2.62 10.74
N VAL A 152 -9.62 -3.59 11.65
CA VAL A 152 -8.38 -4.04 12.27
C VAL A 152 -8.17 -5.51 11.98
N LEU A 153 -6.98 -5.84 11.49
CA LEU A 153 -6.50 -7.21 11.38
C LEU A 153 -5.78 -7.60 12.67
N GLU A 154 -6.38 -8.48 13.45
CA GLU A 154 -5.75 -9.08 14.63
C GLU A 154 -5.08 -10.39 14.24
N ILE A 155 -3.79 -10.53 14.59
CA ILE A 155 -3.01 -11.77 14.40
C ILE A 155 -2.50 -12.19 15.77
N ASN A 156 -2.92 -13.38 16.22
CA ASN A 156 -2.52 -13.90 17.52
C ASN A 156 -1.22 -14.73 17.44
N LYS A 157 -0.75 -15.23 18.60
CA LYS A 157 0.49 -16.04 18.70
C LYS A 157 0.47 -17.32 17.86
N ASN A 158 -0.70 -17.84 17.52
CA ASN A 158 -0.87 -19.05 16.72
C ASN A 158 -1.07 -18.74 15.23
N SER A 159 -0.74 -17.51 14.79
CA SER A 159 -1.02 -16.99 13.45
C SER A 159 -2.52 -17.04 13.08
N ALA A 160 -3.42 -17.17 14.06
CA ALA A 160 -4.84 -17.09 13.79
C ALA A 160 -5.20 -15.63 13.55
N VAL A 161 -6.01 -15.43 12.51
CA VAL A 161 -6.33 -14.12 11.99
C VAL A 161 -7.81 -13.82 12.23
N LYS A 162 -8.09 -12.68 12.83
CA LYS A 162 -9.44 -12.18 13.09
C LYS A 162 -9.57 -10.75 12.57
N ILE A 163 -10.71 -10.45 11.96
CA ILE A 163 -11.03 -9.09 11.52
C ILE A 163 -11.95 -8.48 12.58
N LEU A 164 -11.54 -7.35 13.15
CA LEU A 164 -12.36 -6.54 14.04
C LEU A 164 -12.89 -5.36 13.22
N THR A 165 -14.21 -5.28 13.10
CA THR A 165 -14.88 -4.26 12.30
C THR A 165 -16.13 -3.79 13.02
N SER A 166 -16.36 -2.48 12.96
CA SER A 166 -17.62 -1.86 13.38
C SER A 166 -18.65 -1.85 12.25
N ASN A 167 -18.34 -2.42 11.09
CA ASN A 167 -19.24 -2.51 9.94
C ASN A 167 -20.37 -3.52 10.21
N PRO A 168 -21.64 -3.07 10.34
CA PRO A 168 -22.76 -3.95 10.65
C PRO A 168 -23.06 -4.96 9.53
N LEU A 169 -22.63 -4.69 8.29
CA LEU A 169 -22.78 -5.63 7.15
C LEU A 169 -21.87 -6.85 7.24
N TYR A 170 -20.83 -6.81 8.09
CA TYR A 170 -19.86 -7.90 8.26
C TYR A 170 -20.29 -8.96 9.26
N GLN A 171 -21.10 -8.60 10.27
CA GLN A 171 -21.49 -9.51 11.34
C GLN A 171 -22.40 -10.66 10.86
N ASN A 172 -23.14 -10.47 9.77
CA ASN A 172 -24.05 -11.49 9.21
C ASN A 172 -23.40 -12.45 8.19
N LYS A 173 -22.12 -12.29 7.84
CA LYS A 173 -21.50 -12.94 6.66
C LYS A 173 -20.37 -13.94 6.96
N GLN A 174 -20.12 -14.28 8.24
CA GLN A 174 -19.06 -15.23 8.64
C GLN A 174 -19.27 -16.68 8.15
N LYS A 175 -20.39 -17.02 7.50
CA LYS A 175 -20.69 -18.40 7.05
C LYS A 175 -20.52 -18.68 5.55
N SER A 176 -20.16 -17.70 4.71
CA SER A 176 -20.12 -17.89 3.24
C SER A 176 -18.81 -17.48 2.53
N TYR A 177 -17.78 -17.03 3.24
CA TYR A 177 -16.50 -16.59 2.63
C TYR A 177 -15.47 -17.71 2.44
N MET A 178 -15.91 -18.97 2.34
CA MET A 178 -15.02 -20.08 1.98
C MET A 178 -14.77 -20.19 0.47
N ASP A 179 -15.61 -19.65 -0.42
CA ASP A 179 -15.49 -19.91 -1.88
C ASP A 179 -15.78 -18.71 -2.81
N ALA A 180 -15.58 -17.46 -2.38
CA ALA A 180 -15.80 -16.31 -3.26
C ALA A 180 -14.55 -15.98 -4.11
N ASN A 181 -14.42 -16.66 -5.26
CA ASN A 181 -13.65 -16.15 -6.41
C ASN A 181 -14.30 -14.85 -6.91
N ILE A 182 -13.83 -13.70 -6.42
CA ILE A 182 -14.21 -12.39 -6.99
C ILE A 182 -12.95 -11.59 -7.24
N GLY A 183 -12.47 -11.69 -8.48
CA GLY A 183 -11.34 -10.97 -9.04
C GLY A 183 -11.71 -9.56 -9.49
N GLU A 184 -12.19 -8.72 -8.58
CA GLU A 184 -12.28 -7.28 -8.84
C GLU A 184 -11.10 -6.56 -8.17
N MET A 185 -10.22 -6.03 -9.02
CA MET A 185 -9.11 -5.17 -8.60
C MET A 185 -9.67 -3.77 -8.33
N GLY A 186 -9.71 -3.36 -7.06
CA GLY A 186 -9.94 -1.95 -6.73
C GLY A 186 -8.82 -1.05 -7.27
N LEU A 187 -9.12 0.21 -7.54
CA LEU A 187 -8.10 1.22 -7.74
C LEU A 187 -7.64 1.71 -6.36
N GLY A 188 -6.33 1.83 -6.15
CA GLY A 188 -5.79 2.49 -4.97
C GLY A 188 -6.19 3.97 -4.97
N CYS A 189 -6.28 4.60 -3.79
CA CYS A 189 -6.62 6.03 -3.68
C CYS A 189 -5.69 6.95 -4.50
N TRP A 190 -4.51 6.44 -4.84
CA TRP A 190 -3.45 7.11 -5.60
C TRP A 190 -3.06 6.34 -6.87
N SER A 191 -3.87 5.36 -7.30
CA SER A 191 -3.71 4.78 -8.62
C SER A 191 -3.75 5.92 -9.63
N PRO A 192 -2.79 5.98 -10.55
CA PRO A 192 -2.45 7.23 -11.20
C PRO A 192 -3.69 7.82 -11.88
N ILE A 193 -4.04 9.05 -11.50
CA ILE A 193 -4.30 10.10 -12.50
C ILE A 193 -3.26 9.80 -13.56
N ARG A 194 -3.70 9.35 -14.72
CA ARG A 194 -2.86 8.95 -15.84
C ARG A 194 -1.89 10.12 -16.05
N VAL A 195 -0.72 10.07 -15.43
CA VAL A 195 0.40 10.95 -15.75
C VAL A 195 0.75 10.42 -17.11
N GLN A 196 0.11 11.01 -18.13
CA GLN A 196 0.56 10.86 -19.48
C GLN A 196 2.00 11.32 -19.42
N ASN A 197 2.92 10.35 -19.41
CA ASN A 197 4.28 10.58 -19.83
C ASN A 197 4.18 11.11 -21.27
N LYS A 198 4.08 12.42 -21.38
CA LYS A 198 4.54 13.21 -22.52
C LYS A 198 5.51 14.23 -21.97
N TRP A 199 6.62 13.74 -21.42
CA TRP A 199 7.86 14.46 -21.57
C TRP A 199 8.29 14.20 -23.02
N LYS A 200 8.19 15.25 -23.85
CA LYS A 200 8.92 15.31 -25.11
C LYS A 200 10.42 15.30 -24.82
#